data_AF-A0A1C3E4C3-F1
#
_entry.id   AF-A0A1C3E4C3-F1
#
_cell.length_a   1.000
_cell.length_b   1.000
_cell.length_c   1.000
_cell.angle_alpha   90.00
_cell.angle_beta   90.00
_cell.angle_gamma   90.00
#
_symmetry.space_group_name_H-M   'P 1'
#
loop_
_entity.id
_entity.type
_entity.pdbx_description
1 polymer ?
#
loop_
_entity_poly.entity_id
_entity_poly.type
_entity_poly.pdbx_seq_one_letter_code
_entity_poly.pdbx_strand_id
1 'polypeptide(L)'
;MQAFGIFEGGGAKGVAHIGALAAVEEHKIDFIGVAGSSAGAIIAVLVACGYKAEELYSPAGDSGLLKDSFKPFLSDNDQKTYRSIQESLKRIGANKSSYNWVTSLLAEAWSQKKALKHSHKTLGLLTTEHFEAWLEQRLLHKLREHDPNYAPTATHGKVAFKDITLPLKIIASNLTENKIRIFSNSHEDDRDREESVSEAVGASIALPLLFAPKKHNEGLFSDGGLMSNFPVWVFDEERKTAPLLTPTFGFRLVERRNGPLSPKKQDDGQQSPTLMEYLWSVAKAGLFGDNSLETRQVSTLHEILLPVKLLTYDLLADKESIHTAYEAARDATNNYLSRRDTIWKQEPSYISSILTLIANNFRNTYAFSGHLRINIMLPITHDTLKVIYTHNMSDEDCDDMLELPIGCGAAGHCWSSLRPVVCDLLHAKQVFSDKWKMSKYQQRLVRHDLKSLLSVPLSTLTNTQLDDMNIDDHTKHRAFRGVLNFDSDEAIVPIFQDFLLNHRTEIDASSRMIVSLLSNIS
;
A
#
# COMPACT_ATOMS: atom_id res chain seq x y z
N MET A 1 -1.59 -17.13 3.01
CA MET A 1 -1.81 -16.35 1.75
C MET A 1 -0.69 -15.33 1.67
N GLN A 2 0.00 -15.19 0.55
CA GLN A 2 1.15 -14.29 0.46
C GLN A 2 0.74 -12.84 0.17
N ALA A 3 1.42 -11.85 0.77
CA ALA A 3 1.16 -10.43 0.56
C ALA A 3 2.41 -9.55 0.82
N PHE A 4 2.42 -8.32 0.32
CA PHE A 4 3.34 -7.28 0.79
C PHE A 4 2.69 -6.44 1.89
N GLY A 5 3.44 -6.04 2.92
CA GLY A 5 2.96 -5.20 4.02
C GLY A 5 3.65 -3.84 4.03
N ILE A 6 2.89 -2.74 3.99
CA ILE A 6 3.42 -1.38 4.02
C ILE A 6 2.89 -0.65 5.26
N PHE A 7 3.79 -0.21 6.13
CA PHE A 7 3.45 0.46 7.39
C PHE A 7 3.76 1.96 7.31
N GLU A 8 2.74 2.80 7.44
CA GLU A 8 2.90 4.25 7.42
C GLU A 8 3.65 4.79 8.66
N GLY A 9 4.41 5.88 8.49
CA GLY A 9 4.93 6.66 9.60
C GLY A 9 3.86 7.41 10.40
N GLY A 10 4.06 7.53 11.72
CA GLY A 10 3.09 8.21 12.58
C GLY A 10 3.47 8.39 14.04
N GLY A 11 4.76 8.28 14.40
CA GLY A 11 5.22 8.41 15.78
C GLY A 11 4.47 7.47 16.73
N ALA A 12 3.96 7.98 17.85
CA ALA A 12 3.22 7.22 18.86
C ALA A 12 2.00 6.44 18.32
N LYS A 13 1.43 6.86 17.18
CA LYS A 13 0.32 6.16 16.52
C LYS A 13 0.73 4.77 15.98
N GLY A 14 2.03 4.49 15.86
CA GLY A 14 2.55 3.22 15.35
C GLY A 14 2.11 1.97 16.12
N VAL A 15 1.65 2.09 17.37
CA VAL A 15 1.03 0.96 18.12
C VAL A 15 -0.18 0.37 17.38
N ALA A 16 -0.90 1.18 16.60
CA ALA A 16 -2.05 0.72 15.82
C ALA A 16 -1.66 -0.34 14.78
N HIS A 17 -0.44 -0.29 14.24
CA HIS A 17 0.06 -1.30 13.31
C HIS A 17 0.15 -2.69 13.96
N ILE A 18 0.34 -2.77 15.28
CA ILE A 18 0.36 -4.05 16.00
C ILE A 18 -1.04 -4.69 15.99
N GLY A 19 -2.09 -3.89 16.17
CA GLY A 19 -3.48 -4.38 16.07
C GLY A 19 -3.81 -4.82 14.64
N ALA A 20 -3.33 -4.09 13.64
CA ALA A 20 -3.47 -4.50 12.25
C ALA A 20 -2.72 -5.80 11.94
N LEU A 21 -1.49 -5.96 12.46
CA LEU A 21 -0.72 -7.19 12.34
C LEU A 21 -1.43 -8.38 12.98
N ALA A 22 -2.04 -8.21 14.17
CA ALA A 22 -2.81 -9.27 14.81
C ALA A 22 -3.95 -9.76 13.91
N ALA A 23 -4.70 -8.83 13.31
CA ALA A 23 -5.77 -9.16 12.37
C ALA A 23 -5.26 -9.89 11.11
N VAL A 24 -4.11 -9.46 10.57
CA VAL A 24 -3.44 -10.12 9.43
C VAL A 24 -3.05 -11.56 9.77
N GLU A 25 -2.46 -11.77 10.96
CA GLU A 25 -2.07 -13.10 11.46
C GLU A 25 -3.29 -14.01 11.70
N GLU A 26 -4.37 -13.48 12.29
CA GLU A 26 -5.65 -14.18 12.46
C GLU A 26 -6.22 -14.68 11.12
N HIS A 27 -6.01 -13.92 10.04
CA HIS A 27 -6.43 -14.26 8.68
C HIS A 27 -5.40 -15.12 7.91
N LYS A 28 -4.31 -15.58 8.55
CA LYS A 28 -3.26 -16.42 7.94
C LYS A 28 -2.65 -15.79 6.67
N ILE A 29 -2.40 -14.50 6.74
CA ILE A 29 -1.71 -13.75 5.70
C ILE A 29 -0.22 -13.72 6.05
N ASP A 30 0.59 -14.24 5.15
CA ASP A 30 2.03 -14.33 5.26
C ASP A 30 2.65 -13.20 4.44
N PHE A 31 3.34 -12.28 5.10
CA PHE A 31 4.06 -11.26 4.37
C PHE A 31 5.28 -11.88 3.67
N ILE A 32 5.44 -11.58 2.38
CA ILE A 32 6.62 -11.93 1.57
C ILE A 32 7.57 -10.75 1.38
N GLY A 33 7.19 -9.58 1.90
CA GLY A 33 8.03 -8.41 1.99
C GLY A 33 7.32 -7.33 2.80
N VAL A 34 8.07 -6.58 3.60
CA VAL A 34 7.53 -5.50 4.45
C VAL A 34 8.36 -4.24 4.34
N ALA A 35 7.67 -3.10 4.34
CA ALA A 35 8.32 -1.81 4.31
C ALA A 35 7.68 -0.83 5.28
N GLY A 36 8.45 0.16 5.71
CA GLY A 36 7.93 1.19 6.58
C GLY A 36 8.78 2.45 6.64
N SER A 37 8.16 3.49 7.17
CA SER A 37 8.76 4.80 7.41
C SER A 37 8.51 5.19 8.86
N SER A 38 9.50 5.77 9.56
CA SER A 38 9.38 6.19 10.96
C SER A 38 8.87 5.06 11.88
N ALA A 39 7.82 5.29 12.66
CA ALA A 39 7.19 4.25 13.49
C ALA A 39 6.77 2.99 12.70
N GLY A 40 6.42 3.13 11.42
CA GLY A 40 6.16 2.00 10.53
C GLY A 40 7.41 1.17 10.23
N ALA A 41 8.59 1.79 10.14
CA ALA A 41 9.85 1.08 9.94
C ALA A 41 10.21 0.19 11.14
N ILE A 42 9.89 0.64 12.36
CA ILE A 42 10.06 -0.16 13.59
C ILE A 42 9.25 -1.45 13.48
N ILE A 43 7.98 -1.34 13.09
CA ILE A 43 7.10 -2.50 12.94
C ILE A 43 7.55 -3.40 11.78
N ALA A 44 7.88 -2.82 10.63
CA ALA A 44 8.38 -3.56 9.48
C ALA A 44 9.63 -4.41 9.83
N VAL A 45 10.60 -3.84 10.54
CA VAL A 45 11.81 -4.56 10.97
C VAL A 45 11.50 -5.69 11.94
N LEU A 46 10.64 -5.45 12.93
CA LEU A 46 10.27 -6.48 13.90
C LEU A 46 9.54 -7.64 13.20
N VAL A 47 8.61 -7.33 12.28
CA VAL A 47 7.92 -8.33 11.47
C VAL A 47 8.90 -9.10 10.58
N ALA A 48 9.82 -8.40 9.90
CA ALA A 48 10.82 -9.03 9.04
C ALA A 48 11.77 -9.96 9.79
N CYS A 49 12.06 -9.66 11.06
CA CYS A 49 12.85 -10.50 11.95
C CYS A 49 12.04 -11.67 12.57
N GLY A 50 10.72 -11.74 12.30
CA GLY A 50 9.87 -12.85 12.72
C GLY A 50 9.09 -12.63 14.01
N TYR A 51 9.03 -11.40 14.54
CA TYR A 51 8.17 -11.09 15.69
C TYR A 51 6.68 -11.18 15.31
N LYS A 52 5.89 -11.82 16.18
CA LYS A 52 4.43 -11.90 16.07
C LYS A 52 3.73 -10.76 16.80
N ALA A 53 2.48 -10.46 16.43
CA ALA A 53 1.71 -9.39 17.06
C ALA A 53 1.61 -9.55 18.59
N GLU A 54 1.40 -10.78 19.05
CA GLU A 54 1.31 -11.13 20.48
C GLU A 54 2.62 -10.83 21.25
N GLU A 55 3.78 -10.98 20.60
CA GLU A 55 5.08 -10.64 21.21
C GLU A 55 5.31 -9.13 21.27
N LEU A 56 4.72 -8.38 20.34
CA LEU A 56 4.82 -6.93 20.31
C LEU A 56 3.90 -6.29 21.35
N TYR A 57 2.66 -6.76 21.44
CA TYR A 57 1.70 -6.33 22.47
C TYR A 57 0.61 -7.38 22.65
N SER A 58 0.51 -7.91 23.88
CA SER A 58 -0.56 -8.81 24.30
C SER A 58 -1.48 -8.09 25.28
N PRO A 59 -2.73 -7.76 24.88
CA PRO A 59 -3.71 -7.18 25.78
C PRO A 59 -4.08 -8.09 26.95
N ALA A 60 -4.20 -9.40 26.69
CA ALA A 60 -4.64 -10.38 27.68
C ALA A 60 -3.57 -10.62 28.76
N GLY A 61 -2.28 -10.59 28.38
CA GLY A 61 -1.16 -10.81 29.29
C GLY A 61 -0.56 -9.54 29.90
N ASP A 62 -1.02 -8.34 29.51
CA ASP A 62 -0.36 -7.05 29.82
C ASP A 62 1.16 -7.13 29.60
N SER A 63 1.53 -7.71 28.46
CA SER A 63 2.90 -8.10 28.12
C SER A 63 3.24 -7.72 26.68
N GLY A 64 4.49 -7.95 26.28
CA GLY A 64 5.00 -7.61 24.96
C GLY A 64 5.97 -6.43 24.96
N LEU A 65 6.72 -6.31 23.87
CA LEU A 65 7.83 -5.36 23.72
C LEU A 65 7.40 -3.89 23.76
N LEU A 66 6.19 -3.60 23.28
CA LEU A 66 5.66 -2.25 23.08
C LEU A 66 4.44 -1.97 23.98
N LYS A 67 4.25 -2.75 25.05
CA LYS A 67 3.15 -2.58 26.03
C LYS A 67 3.15 -1.21 26.72
N ASP A 68 4.33 -0.62 26.84
CA ASP A 68 4.56 0.69 27.44
C ASP A 68 4.73 1.76 26.35
N SER A 69 4.18 1.52 25.15
CA SER A 69 4.39 2.32 23.93
C SER A 69 5.90 2.41 23.65
N PHE A 70 6.37 3.61 23.35
CA PHE A 70 7.74 3.92 23.02
C PHE A 70 8.55 4.41 24.22
N LYS A 71 8.04 4.22 25.46
CA LYS A 71 8.81 4.46 26.70
C LYS A 71 10.16 3.75 26.71
N PRO A 72 10.28 2.47 26.28
CA PRO A 72 11.57 1.76 26.30
C PRO A 72 12.63 2.37 25.37
N PHE A 73 12.24 3.29 24.48
CA PHE A 73 13.14 3.87 23.49
C PHE A 73 13.91 5.07 24.05
N LEU A 74 13.48 5.59 25.20
CA LEU A 74 14.02 6.77 25.82
C LEU A 74 14.75 6.40 27.11
N SER A 75 15.96 6.93 27.29
CA SER A 75 16.67 6.80 28.57
C SER A 75 15.88 7.46 29.71
N ASP A 76 16.19 7.14 30.95
CA ASP A 76 15.53 7.77 32.11
C ASP A 76 15.63 9.31 32.09
N ASN A 77 16.73 9.83 31.55
CA ASN A 77 16.92 11.27 31.39
C ASN A 77 16.05 11.83 30.26
N ASP A 78 16.01 11.13 29.13
CA ASP A 78 15.17 11.52 27.98
C ASP A 78 13.69 11.49 28.33
N GLN A 79 13.25 10.51 29.12
CA GLN A 79 11.88 10.44 29.63
C GLN A 79 11.54 11.65 30.51
N LYS A 80 12.48 12.09 31.37
CA LYS A 80 12.28 13.31 32.19
C LYS A 80 12.17 14.56 31.31
N THR A 81 13.07 14.70 30.34
CA THR A 81 13.03 15.78 29.34
C THR A 81 11.70 15.78 28.60
N TYR A 82 11.26 14.60 28.14
CA TYR A 82 10.00 14.45 27.43
C TYR A 82 8.78 14.80 28.29
N ARG A 83 8.77 14.39 29.57
CA ARG A 83 7.70 14.76 30.51
C ARG A 83 7.66 16.28 30.75
N SER A 84 8.82 16.92 30.89
CA SER A 84 8.90 18.39 31.02
C SER A 84 8.27 19.09 29.82
N ILE A 85 8.55 18.59 28.61
CA ILE A 85 7.94 19.08 27.37
C ILE A 85 6.41 18.86 27.43
N GLN A 86 5.95 17.64 27.71
CA GLN A 86 4.51 17.34 27.79
C GLN A 86 3.77 18.19 28.83
N GLU A 87 4.38 18.44 29.99
CA GLU A 87 3.81 19.32 31.02
C GLU A 87 3.73 20.78 30.55
N SER A 88 4.76 21.27 29.86
CA SER A 88 4.76 22.61 29.27
C SER A 88 3.64 22.75 28.23
N LEU A 89 3.41 21.72 27.41
CA LEU A 89 2.29 21.67 26.46
C LEU A 89 0.92 21.73 27.16
N LYS A 90 0.77 21.02 28.27
CA LYS A 90 -0.47 21.04 29.06
C LYS A 90 -0.73 22.40 29.70
N ARG A 91 0.31 23.08 30.20
CA ARG A 91 0.19 24.41 30.86
C ARG A 91 -0.16 25.54 29.91
N ILE A 92 0.29 25.45 28.65
CA ILE A 92 0.04 26.49 27.62
C ILE A 92 -1.42 26.44 27.11
N GLY A 93 -2.27 25.55 27.64
CA GLY A 93 -3.68 25.48 27.24
C GLY A 93 -3.80 25.14 25.77
N ALA A 94 -3.09 24.09 25.32
CA ALA A 94 -3.17 23.61 23.96
C ALA A 94 -4.58 23.10 23.66
N ASN A 95 -5.42 24.01 23.19
CA ASN A 95 -6.63 23.71 22.47
C ASN A 95 -6.22 23.01 21.17
N LYS A 96 -5.94 21.70 21.23
CA LYS A 96 -5.72 20.73 20.14
C LYS A 96 -5.14 21.27 18.81
N SER A 97 -4.23 22.25 18.87
CA SER A 97 -3.64 22.88 17.71
C SER A 97 -2.14 22.62 17.73
N SER A 98 -1.70 21.99 16.64
CA SER A 98 -0.36 21.49 16.40
C SER A 98 0.74 22.57 16.35
N TYR A 99 0.43 23.86 16.47
CA TYR A 99 1.46 24.92 16.50
C TYR A 99 2.05 25.14 17.89
N ASN A 100 1.28 24.93 18.96
CA ASN A 100 1.71 25.24 20.33
C ASN A 100 2.84 24.34 20.82
N TRP A 101 3.00 23.14 20.25
CA TRP A 101 4.08 22.25 20.66
C TRP A 101 5.42 22.56 20.02
N VAL A 102 5.44 23.13 18.82
CA VAL A 102 6.70 23.58 18.19
C VAL A 102 7.27 24.75 18.91
N THR A 103 6.44 25.74 19.22
CA THR A 103 6.89 26.91 19.97
C THR A 103 7.37 26.48 21.35
N SER A 104 6.77 25.45 21.95
CA SER A 104 7.24 24.85 23.20
C SER A 104 8.54 24.05 23.06
N LEU A 105 8.69 23.24 22.01
CA LEU A 105 9.94 22.52 21.72
C LEU A 105 11.07 23.47 21.38
N LEU A 106 10.80 24.50 20.60
CA LEU A 106 11.75 25.57 20.32
C LEU A 106 12.07 26.31 21.61
N ALA A 107 11.08 26.71 22.41
CA ALA A 107 11.32 27.37 23.69
C ALA A 107 12.16 26.50 24.64
N GLU A 108 11.90 25.20 24.69
CA GLU A 108 12.68 24.24 25.48
C GLU A 108 14.09 24.05 24.92
N ALA A 109 14.23 23.87 23.60
CA ALA A 109 15.53 23.79 22.94
C ALA A 109 16.36 25.08 23.13
N TRP A 110 15.70 26.24 23.11
CA TRP A 110 16.31 27.53 23.40
C TRP A 110 16.66 27.68 24.88
N SER A 111 15.80 27.24 25.79
CA SER A 111 16.03 27.21 27.24
C SER A 111 17.23 26.32 27.60
N GLN A 112 17.27 25.11 27.04
CA GLN A 112 18.37 24.18 27.21
C GLN A 112 19.66 24.69 26.56
N LYS A 113 19.61 25.34 25.39
CA LYS A 113 20.77 26.05 24.82
C LYS A 113 21.28 27.19 25.71
N LYS A 114 20.39 27.84 26.47
CA LYS A 114 20.75 28.87 27.45
C LYS A 114 21.43 28.28 28.69
N ALA A 115 21.03 27.06 29.09
CA ALA A 115 21.65 26.29 30.17
C ALA A 115 22.99 25.66 29.73
N LEU A 116 23.08 25.18 28.49
CA LEU A 116 24.27 24.63 27.84
C LEU A 116 25.05 25.74 27.14
N LYS A 117 25.69 26.63 27.91
CA LYS A 117 26.54 27.72 27.39
C LYS A 117 27.72 27.27 26.51
N HIS A 118 27.97 25.96 26.32
CA HIS A 118 29.12 25.42 25.59
C HIS A 118 28.84 24.28 24.59
N SER A 119 27.59 23.99 24.21
CA SER A 119 27.33 22.95 23.19
C SER A 119 26.60 23.50 21.96
N HIS A 120 27.36 23.78 20.90
CA HIS A 120 26.87 24.26 19.61
C HIS A 120 26.36 23.15 18.67
N LYS A 121 26.19 21.89 19.13
CA LYS A 121 26.23 20.75 18.20
C LYS A 121 25.01 19.85 18.05
N THR A 122 23.90 20.05 18.76
CA THR A 122 22.72 19.18 18.57
C THR A 122 21.49 19.95 18.10
N LEU A 123 20.99 19.58 16.91
CA LEU A 123 19.78 20.10 16.26
C LEU A 123 18.48 19.42 16.75
N GLY A 124 18.56 18.60 17.80
CA GLY A 124 17.41 17.93 18.42
C GLY A 124 17.59 17.78 19.94
N LEU A 125 16.47 17.53 20.64
CA LEU A 125 16.42 17.41 22.10
C LEU A 125 16.87 16.03 22.60
N LEU A 126 16.67 15.00 21.78
CA LEU A 126 16.95 13.60 22.08
C LEU A 126 17.87 13.00 21.02
N THR A 127 18.52 11.87 21.33
CA THR A 127 19.27 11.06 20.35
C THR A 127 18.57 9.72 20.12
N THR A 128 18.88 9.05 19.01
CA THR A 128 18.32 7.73 18.68
C THR A 128 19.17 6.58 19.23
N GLU A 129 20.30 6.88 19.89
CA GLU A 129 21.27 5.87 20.35
C GLU A 129 20.66 4.83 21.31
N HIS A 130 19.82 5.28 22.25
CA HIS A 130 19.16 4.38 23.20
C HIS A 130 18.15 3.47 22.49
N PHE A 131 17.39 4.01 21.54
CA PHE A 131 16.49 3.24 20.70
C PHE A 131 17.25 2.20 19.86
N GLU A 132 18.37 2.59 19.25
CA GLU A 132 19.19 1.69 18.42
C GLU A 132 19.73 0.53 19.24
N ALA A 133 20.26 0.80 20.44
CA ALA A 133 20.71 -0.25 21.35
C ALA A 133 19.56 -1.17 21.79
N TRP A 134 18.37 -0.61 22.06
CA TRP A 134 17.18 -1.40 22.37
C TRP A 134 16.79 -2.32 21.21
N LEU A 135 16.72 -1.78 19.98
CA LEU A 135 16.32 -2.53 18.80
C LEU A 135 17.36 -3.62 18.48
N GLU A 136 18.65 -3.29 18.54
CA GLU A 136 19.75 -4.23 18.34
C GLU A 136 19.63 -5.45 19.25
N GLN A 137 19.34 -5.24 20.54
CA GLN A 137 19.14 -6.33 21.50
C GLN A 137 17.96 -7.22 21.13
N ARG A 138 16.87 -6.65 20.58
CA ARG A 138 15.70 -7.43 20.15
C ARG A 138 16.00 -8.25 18.90
N LEU A 139 16.66 -7.65 17.92
CA LEU A 139 17.08 -8.36 16.71
C LEU A 139 18.02 -9.52 17.05
N LEU A 140 19.04 -9.28 17.89
CA LEU A 140 19.95 -10.33 18.35
C LEU A 140 19.24 -11.45 19.09
N HIS A 141 18.28 -11.12 19.96
CA HIS A 141 17.50 -12.11 20.68
C HIS A 141 16.72 -13.00 19.71
N LYS A 142 15.99 -12.38 18.76
CA LYS A 142 15.14 -13.12 17.82
C LYS A 142 15.94 -13.96 16.84
N LEU A 143 17.05 -13.46 16.33
CA LEU A 143 17.94 -14.25 15.46
C LEU A 143 18.56 -15.42 16.21
N ARG A 144 18.91 -15.26 17.49
CA ARG A 144 19.44 -16.35 18.33
C ARG A 144 18.40 -17.39 18.76
N GLU A 145 17.12 -17.05 18.79
CA GLU A 145 16.05 -18.04 18.94
C GLU A 145 16.04 -19.04 17.77
N HIS A 146 16.37 -18.57 16.56
CA HIS A 146 16.42 -19.40 15.35
C HIS A 146 17.79 -20.08 15.14
N ASP A 147 18.89 -19.38 15.41
CA ASP A 147 20.26 -19.91 15.38
C ASP A 147 21.02 -19.52 16.66
N PRO A 148 21.13 -20.42 17.66
CA PRO A 148 21.80 -20.12 18.93
C PRO A 148 23.26 -19.68 18.81
N ASN A 149 23.92 -20.00 17.69
CA ASN A 149 25.32 -19.62 17.44
C ASN A 149 25.44 -18.32 16.62
N TYR A 150 24.32 -17.68 16.28
CA TYR A 150 24.34 -16.45 15.50
C TYR A 150 25.15 -15.35 16.22
N ALA A 151 26.14 -14.84 15.49
CA ALA A 151 26.94 -13.69 15.84
C ALA A 151 26.98 -12.75 14.64
N PRO A 152 26.78 -11.43 14.84
CA PRO A 152 26.82 -10.48 13.74
C PRO A 152 28.20 -10.49 13.07
N THR A 153 28.21 -10.72 11.75
CA THR A 153 29.43 -10.78 10.94
C THR A 153 29.71 -9.49 10.17
N ALA A 154 28.73 -8.59 10.11
CA ALA A 154 28.83 -7.32 9.38
C ALA A 154 29.63 -6.25 10.14
N THR A 155 29.97 -5.18 9.42
CA THR A 155 30.76 -4.05 9.93
C THR A 155 30.16 -3.49 11.23
N HIS A 156 30.98 -3.36 12.27
CA HIS A 156 30.63 -2.89 13.63
C HIS A 156 29.96 -3.89 14.58
N GLY A 157 29.79 -5.17 14.19
CA GLY A 157 29.27 -6.20 15.10
C GLY A 157 27.79 -6.03 15.45
N LYS A 158 27.02 -5.43 14.53
CA LYS A 158 25.56 -5.24 14.61
C LYS A 158 24.85 -6.08 13.56
N VAL A 159 23.57 -6.38 13.81
CA VAL A 159 22.68 -7.08 12.87
C VAL A 159 22.54 -6.26 11.59
N ALA A 160 22.87 -6.88 10.45
CA ALA A 160 22.82 -6.24 9.16
C ALA A 160 21.62 -6.70 8.32
N PHE A 161 21.29 -5.96 7.26
CA PHE A 161 20.18 -6.28 6.38
C PHE A 161 20.29 -7.69 5.78
N LYS A 162 21.49 -8.18 5.47
CA LYS A 162 21.73 -9.55 4.99
C LYS A 162 21.30 -10.65 5.97
N ASP A 163 21.24 -10.34 7.26
CA ASP A 163 20.84 -11.28 8.31
C ASP A 163 19.31 -11.42 8.40
N ILE A 164 18.57 -10.50 7.78
CA ILE A 164 17.11 -10.55 7.67
C ILE A 164 16.74 -11.27 6.38
N THR A 165 15.93 -12.32 6.48
CA THR A 165 15.54 -13.15 5.33
C THR A 165 14.36 -12.60 4.56
N LEU A 166 13.41 -11.96 5.25
CA LEU A 166 12.25 -11.35 4.61
C LEU A 166 12.66 -10.04 3.92
N PRO A 167 12.29 -9.80 2.65
CA PRO A 167 12.48 -8.50 2.00
C PRO A 167 11.98 -7.35 2.86
N LEU A 168 12.90 -6.49 3.28
CA LEU A 168 12.68 -5.40 4.22
C LEU A 168 13.16 -4.10 3.59
N LYS A 169 12.28 -3.09 3.51
CA LYS A 169 12.62 -1.75 3.01
C LYS A 169 12.33 -0.67 4.04
N ILE A 170 13.36 0.09 4.42
CA ILE A 170 13.27 1.18 5.41
C ILE A 170 13.50 2.51 4.73
N ILE A 171 12.59 3.45 4.94
CA ILE A 171 12.65 4.77 4.31
C ILE A 171 13.25 5.80 5.26
N ALA A 172 14.24 6.55 4.80
CA ALA A 172 14.80 7.68 5.51
C ALA A 172 14.98 8.88 4.58
N SER A 173 15.01 10.08 5.16
CA SER A 173 15.20 11.32 4.42
C SER A 173 16.66 11.74 4.47
N ASN A 174 17.40 11.67 3.36
CA ASN A 174 18.77 12.14 3.28
C ASN A 174 18.78 13.66 3.09
N LEU A 175 19.10 14.40 4.16
CA LEU A 175 19.17 15.86 4.18
C LEU A 175 20.40 16.42 3.47
N THR A 176 21.42 15.60 3.21
CA THR A 176 22.64 16.02 2.50
C THR A 176 22.41 16.01 1.00
N GLU A 177 21.78 14.95 0.49
CA GLU A 177 21.49 14.80 -0.94
C GLU A 177 20.11 15.30 -1.35
N ASN A 178 19.26 15.66 -0.38
CA ASN A 178 17.87 16.05 -0.62
C ASN A 178 17.07 14.95 -1.36
N LYS A 179 17.29 13.69 -0.97
CA LYS A 179 16.71 12.50 -1.61
C LYS A 179 16.16 11.51 -0.59
N ILE A 180 15.16 10.74 -1.01
CA ILE A 180 14.71 9.55 -0.28
C ILE A 180 15.83 8.52 -0.34
N ARG A 181 16.20 7.95 0.81
CA ARG A 181 17.05 6.77 0.91
C ARG A 181 16.21 5.58 1.34
N ILE A 182 16.33 4.48 0.60
CA ILE A 182 15.70 3.20 0.91
C ILE A 182 16.80 2.27 1.36
N PHE A 183 16.81 1.84 2.61
CA PHE A 183 17.70 0.77 3.06
C PHE A 183 17.00 -0.56 2.84
N SER A 184 17.66 -1.51 2.16
CA SER A 184 17.04 -2.77 1.77
C SER A 184 17.99 -3.97 1.90
N ASN A 185 17.43 -5.15 2.15
CA ASN A 185 18.12 -6.43 1.96
C ASN A 185 17.85 -7.07 0.58
N SER A 186 17.06 -6.41 -0.27
CA SER A 186 16.73 -6.89 -1.62
C SER A 186 17.72 -6.38 -2.69
N HIS A 187 17.80 -7.14 -3.79
CA HIS A 187 18.88 -7.22 -4.80
C HIS A 187 19.32 -5.94 -5.54
N GLU A 188 18.84 -4.75 -5.18
CA GLU A 188 19.12 -3.52 -5.94
C GLU A 188 20.46 -2.85 -5.58
N ASP A 189 20.99 -3.03 -4.36
CA ASP A 189 22.31 -2.51 -3.96
C ASP A 189 22.96 -3.43 -2.92
N ASP A 190 24.03 -4.15 -3.29
CA ASP A 190 24.77 -5.03 -2.38
C ASP A 190 25.37 -4.28 -1.19
N ARG A 191 25.52 -2.95 -1.26
CA ARG A 191 26.04 -2.13 -0.16
C ARG A 191 25.08 -2.09 1.03
N ASP A 192 23.78 -2.05 0.78
CA ASP A 192 22.75 -1.95 1.82
C ASP A 192 22.71 -3.18 2.70
N ARG A 193 23.03 -4.34 2.12
CA ARG A 193 23.00 -5.64 2.79
C ARG A 193 23.97 -5.71 3.98
N GLU A 194 25.06 -4.95 3.94
CA GLU A 194 26.07 -4.88 4.99
C GLU A 194 25.78 -3.78 6.02
N GLU A 195 24.75 -2.97 5.81
CA GLU A 195 24.39 -1.89 6.73
C GLU A 195 23.63 -2.40 7.96
N SER A 196 23.82 -1.70 9.08
CA SER A 196 23.13 -1.99 10.33
C SER A 196 21.64 -1.66 10.26
N VAL A 197 20.79 -2.64 10.57
CA VAL A 197 19.33 -2.47 10.59
C VAL A 197 18.93 -1.49 11.69
N SER A 198 19.51 -1.61 12.88
CA SER A 198 19.20 -0.70 13.99
C SER A 198 19.55 0.75 13.63
N GLU A 199 20.67 0.95 12.92
CA GLU A 199 21.07 2.28 12.52
C GLU A 199 20.18 2.90 11.45
N ALA A 200 19.76 2.10 10.46
CA ALA A 200 18.82 2.50 9.41
C ALA A 200 17.45 2.90 9.99
N VAL A 201 16.91 2.13 10.95
CA VAL A 201 15.68 2.54 11.66
C VAL A 201 15.92 3.82 12.45
N GLY A 202 17.05 3.94 13.14
CA GLY A 202 17.46 5.18 13.83
C GLY A 202 17.43 6.40 12.91
N ALA A 203 17.90 6.28 11.67
CA ALA A 203 17.81 7.32 10.66
C ALA A 203 16.35 7.61 10.26
N SER A 204 15.54 6.57 10.11
CA SER A 204 14.12 6.64 9.72
C SER A 204 13.21 7.28 10.78
N ILE A 205 13.59 7.24 12.06
CA ILE A 205 12.78 7.78 13.18
C ILE A 205 13.29 9.12 13.73
N ALA A 206 14.32 9.70 13.10
CA ALA A 206 14.96 10.94 13.55
C ALA A 206 14.07 12.17 13.31
N LEU A 207 12.95 12.24 14.04
CA LEU A 207 11.91 13.26 13.89
C LEU A 207 12.48 14.66 14.18
N PRO A 208 12.39 15.61 13.24
CA PRO A 208 12.92 16.96 13.43
C PRO A 208 12.45 17.59 14.74
N LEU A 209 13.34 18.37 15.36
CA LEU A 209 13.16 19.05 16.66
C LEU A 209 13.11 18.12 17.88
N LEU A 210 12.58 16.91 17.74
CA LEU A 210 12.55 15.92 18.81
C LEU A 210 13.85 15.14 18.89
N PHE A 211 14.24 14.48 17.80
CA PHE A 211 15.50 13.74 17.69
C PHE A 211 16.51 14.52 16.86
N ALA A 212 17.78 14.45 17.23
CA ALA A 212 18.86 15.03 16.45
C ALA A 212 18.96 14.31 15.10
N PRO A 213 19.19 15.04 13.98
CA PRO A 213 19.47 14.42 12.69
C PRO A 213 20.65 13.45 12.81
N LYS A 214 20.50 12.27 12.22
CA LYS A 214 21.47 11.19 12.37
C LYS A 214 22.55 11.28 11.31
N LYS A 215 23.81 11.21 11.70
CA LYS A 215 24.90 11.03 10.73
C LYS A 215 25.02 9.53 10.42
N HIS A 216 24.92 9.20 9.14
CA HIS A 216 25.12 7.85 8.59
C HIS A 216 26.07 7.96 7.39
N ASN A 217 26.63 6.85 6.90
CA ASN A 217 27.74 6.83 5.94
C ASN A 217 27.59 7.81 4.76
N GLU A 218 26.37 7.99 4.26
CA GLU A 218 26.03 8.82 3.09
C GLU A 218 25.58 10.26 3.43
N GLY A 219 25.67 10.67 4.70
CA GLY A 219 25.40 12.04 5.11
C GLY A 219 24.53 12.16 6.36
N LEU A 220 23.74 13.23 6.39
CA LEU A 220 22.84 13.55 7.49
C LEU A 220 21.42 13.12 7.14
N PHE A 221 20.77 12.40 8.04
CA PHE A 221 19.47 11.80 7.87
C PHE A 221 18.46 12.34 8.87
N SER A 222 17.20 12.35 8.45
CA SER A 222 16.03 12.70 9.24
C SER A 222 14.93 11.67 8.99
N ASP A 223 13.89 11.75 9.81
CA ASP A 223 12.70 10.90 9.72
C ASP A 223 12.22 10.70 8.29
N GLY A 224 12.02 9.44 7.91
CA GLY A 224 11.66 9.05 6.55
C GLY A 224 10.32 9.61 6.10
N GLY A 225 9.44 9.90 7.06
CA GLY A 225 8.16 10.53 6.81
C GLY A 225 8.36 11.81 6.01
N LEU A 226 9.31 12.66 6.41
CA LEU A 226 9.54 13.98 5.84
C LEU A 226 9.54 14.01 4.29
N MET A 227 10.04 12.93 3.67
CA MET A 227 10.05 12.77 2.21
C MET A 227 9.10 11.69 1.69
N SER A 228 8.82 10.61 2.44
CA SER A 228 7.79 9.62 2.08
C SER A 228 7.23 8.89 3.30
N ASN A 229 5.97 9.19 3.63
CA ASN A 229 5.29 8.57 4.79
C ASN A 229 4.75 7.17 4.49
N PHE A 230 4.33 6.95 3.25
CA PHE A 230 3.56 5.77 2.83
C PHE A 230 4.15 5.16 1.57
N PRO A 231 5.21 4.35 1.71
CA PRO A 231 6.08 4.00 0.60
C PRO A 231 5.57 2.77 -0.18
N VAL A 232 4.37 2.85 -0.75
CA VAL A 232 3.72 1.69 -1.41
C VAL A 232 4.45 1.19 -2.65
N TRP A 233 5.16 2.08 -3.35
CA TRP A 233 5.89 1.80 -4.59
C TRP A 233 7.17 0.99 -4.37
N VAL A 234 7.64 0.82 -3.13
CA VAL A 234 8.97 0.25 -2.86
C VAL A 234 9.15 -1.19 -3.33
N PHE A 235 8.08 -1.96 -3.49
CA PHE A 235 8.15 -3.35 -3.97
C PHE A 235 7.81 -3.49 -5.46
N ASP A 236 7.94 -2.44 -6.26
CA ASP A 236 7.60 -2.49 -7.70
C ASP A 236 8.37 -3.59 -8.44
N GLU A 237 9.66 -3.76 -8.16
CA GLU A 237 10.47 -4.81 -8.80
C GLU A 237 10.12 -6.21 -8.26
N GLU A 238 9.99 -6.37 -6.95
CA GLU A 238 9.60 -7.65 -6.34
C GLU A 238 8.22 -8.12 -6.82
N ARG A 239 7.29 -7.17 -7.05
CA ARG A 239 5.96 -7.46 -7.60
C ARG A 239 5.99 -8.01 -9.01
N LYS A 240 7.00 -7.70 -9.84
CA LYS A 240 7.12 -8.26 -11.20
C LYS A 240 7.38 -9.76 -11.19
N THR A 241 8.01 -10.25 -10.13
CA THR A 241 8.35 -11.67 -9.96
C THR A 241 7.40 -12.43 -9.03
N ALA A 242 6.55 -11.71 -8.29
CA ALA A 242 5.56 -12.30 -7.41
C ALA A 242 4.41 -12.94 -8.21
N PRO A 243 3.71 -13.95 -7.65
CA PRO A 243 2.50 -14.48 -8.27
C PRO A 243 1.50 -13.37 -8.63
N LEU A 244 0.87 -13.50 -9.81
CA LEU A 244 -0.14 -12.57 -10.29
C LEU A 244 -1.20 -12.34 -9.20
N LEU A 245 -1.56 -11.07 -8.93
CA LEU A 245 -2.49 -10.63 -7.89
C LEU A 245 -2.00 -10.68 -6.45
N THR A 246 -0.70 -10.85 -6.17
CA THR A 246 -0.18 -10.73 -4.81
C THR A 246 -0.56 -9.35 -4.22
N PRO A 247 -1.40 -9.30 -3.16
CA PRO A 247 -1.91 -8.05 -2.63
C PRO A 247 -0.82 -7.29 -1.88
N THR A 248 -0.88 -5.96 -1.95
CA THR A 248 -0.09 -5.08 -1.08
C THR A 248 -1.03 -4.47 -0.05
N PHE A 249 -0.93 -4.86 1.21
CA PHE A 249 -1.68 -4.24 2.29
C PHE A 249 -0.93 -3.01 2.80
N GLY A 250 -1.54 -1.84 2.61
CA GLY A 250 -1.01 -0.58 3.10
C GLY A 250 -1.79 -0.08 4.31
N PHE A 251 -1.14 -0.02 5.47
CA PHE A 251 -1.73 0.38 6.73
C PHE A 251 -1.56 1.89 6.94
N ARG A 252 -2.65 2.65 6.79
CA ARG A 252 -2.66 4.12 6.90
C ARG A 252 -3.29 4.56 8.22
N LEU A 253 -2.60 5.40 8.97
CA LEU A 253 -3.02 5.94 10.26
C LEU A 253 -3.95 7.13 10.02
N VAL A 254 -5.20 7.03 10.48
CA VAL A 254 -6.20 8.09 10.34
C VAL A 254 -6.69 8.58 11.70
N GLU A 255 -6.80 9.89 11.85
CA GLU A 255 -7.39 10.48 13.05
C GLU A 255 -8.91 10.31 13.04
N ARG A 256 -9.44 9.67 14.07
CA ARG A 256 -10.89 9.43 14.20
C ARG A 256 -11.61 10.75 14.50
N ARG A 257 -12.26 11.36 13.50
CA ARG A 257 -13.24 12.44 13.71
C ARG A 257 -14.54 11.85 14.25
N ASN A 258 -15.11 12.45 15.30
CA ASN A 258 -16.43 12.07 15.79
C ASN A 258 -17.50 12.53 14.79
N GLY A 259 -18.10 11.60 14.03
CA GLY A 259 -19.25 11.85 13.15
C GLY A 259 -19.37 10.79 12.04
N PRO A 260 -20.58 10.54 11.48
CA PRO A 260 -20.74 9.68 10.32
C PRO A 260 -19.91 10.21 9.14
N LEU A 261 -19.36 9.29 8.35
CA LEU A 261 -18.61 9.58 7.11
C LEU A 261 -19.52 10.31 6.12
N SER A 262 -19.53 11.64 6.20
CA SER A 262 -20.09 12.48 5.14
C SER A 262 -19.11 12.49 3.96
N PRO A 263 -19.60 12.40 2.71
CA PRO A 263 -18.75 12.56 1.53
C PRO A 263 -18.03 13.91 1.61
N LYS A 264 -16.78 13.97 1.14
CA LYS A 264 -15.98 15.20 1.03
C LYS A 264 -16.82 16.28 0.33
N LYS A 265 -17.46 17.16 1.10
CA LYS A 265 -17.79 18.49 0.62
C LYS A 265 -16.46 19.25 0.54
N GLN A 266 -16.22 19.91 -0.58
CA GLN A 266 -15.33 21.07 -0.61
C GLN A 266 -15.82 22.02 0.48
N ASP A 267 -15.11 21.99 1.61
CA ASP A 267 -15.32 22.93 2.70
C ASP A 267 -14.20 23.95 2.55
N ASP A 268 -14.54 25.13 2.05
CA ASP A 268 -13.68 26.33 1.94
C ASP A 268 -13.34 26.92 3.33
N GLY A 269 -13.36 26.09 4.37
CA GLY A 269 -12.92 26.45 5.71
C GLY A 269 -11.41 26.27 5.81
N GLN A 270 -10.68 27.39 5.93
CA GLN A 270 -9.27 27.43 6.34
C GLN A 270 -9.07 26.63 7.66
N GLN A 271 -8.78 25.33 7.56
CA GLN A 271 -8.23 24.55 8.64
C GLN A 271 -6.71 24.66 8.56
N SER A 272 -6.10 25.19 9.63
CA SER A 272 -4.65 25.34 9.72
C SER A 272 -3.98 23.97 9.62
N PRO A 273 -2.95 23.80 8.76
CA PRO A 273 -2.29 22.52 8.59
C PRO A 273 -1.68 22.05 9.91
N THR A 274 -1.64 20.73 10.13
CA THR A 274 -0.89 20.19 11.26
C THR A 274 0.58 20.60 11.15
N LEU A 275 1.35 20.68 12.26
CA LEU A 275 2.78 20.93 12.10
C LEU A 275 3.43 19.91 11.17
N MET A 276 3.06 18.63 11.27
CA MET A 276 3.63 17.63 10.37
C MET A 276 3.28 17.95 8.92
N GLU A 277 2.05 18.38 8.63
CA GLU A 277 1.70 18.90 7.30
C GLU A 277 2.51 20.15 6.93
N TYR A 278 2.82 21.03 7.87
CA TYR A 278 3.68 22.21 7.64
C TYR A 278 5.13 21.82 7.38
N LEU A 279 5.73 20.96 8.20
CA LEU A 279 7.09 20.43 8.02
C LEU A 279 7.19 19.64 6.72
N TRP A 280 6.17 18.83 6.39
CA TRP A 280 6.04 18.21 5.08
C TRP A 280 5.97 19.26 4.00
N SER A 281 5.12 20.28 4.13
CA SER A 281 4.97 21.32 3.11
C SER A 281 6.26 22.10 2.90
N VAL A 282 7.03 22.36 3.97
CA VAL A 282 8.34 23.00 3.90
C VAL A 282 9.37 22.08 3.27
N ALA A 283 9.43 20.81 3.67
CA ALA A 283 10.34 19.83 3.09
C ALA A 283 10.01 19.64 1.61
N LYS A 284 8.75 19.37 1.29
CA LYS A 284 8.20 19.25 -0.05
C LYS A 284 8.51 20.50 -0.90
N ALA A 285 8.27 21.71 -0.39
CA ALA A 285 8.64 22.95 -1.08
C ALA A 285 10.16 23.14 -1.29
N GLY A 286 11.00 22.68 -0.35
CA GLY A 286 12.45 22.71 -0.47
C GLY A 286 13.04 21.62 -1.37
N LEU A 287 12.31 20.51 -1.55
CA LEU A 287 12.75 19.30 -2.25
C LEU A 287 12.16 19.16 -3.66
N PHE A 288 11.16 19.95 -4.02
CA PHE A 288 10.51 19.91 -5.33
C PHE A 288 11.36 20.48 -6.47
N GLY A 289 12.44 19.77 -6.77
CA GLY A 289 13.02 19.64 -8.09
C GLY A 289 12.55 18.36 -8.82
N ASP A 290 11.81 17.44 -8.18
CA ASP A 290 11.34 16.23 -8.85
C ASP A 290 9.98 15.72 -8.29
N ASN A 291 9.02 15.46 -9.18
CA ASN A 291 7.58 15.45 -8.88
C ASN A 291 6.95 14.03 -8.90
N SER A 292 7.72 12.95 -8.64
CA SER A 292 7.44 11.65 -9.29
C SER A 292 7.43 10.37 -8.43
N LEU A 293 7.33 10.44 -7.09
CA LEU A 293 7.36 9.22 -6.25
C LEU A 293 6.07 8.92 -5.45
N GLU A 294 5.38 9.91 -4.87
CA GLU A 294 4.15 9.64 -4.08
C GLU A 294 2.89 9.36 -4.91
N THR A 295 2.95 9.51 -6.25
CA THR A 295 1.82 9.30 -7.16
C THR A 295 1.90 7.98 -7.96
N ARG A 296 2.91 7.13 -7.71
CA ARG A 296 3.00 5.82 -8.36
C ARG A 296 1.90 4.89 -7.84
N GLN A 297 0.95 4.58 -8.71
CA GLN A 297 -0.17 3.70 -8.40
C GLN A 297 0.30 2.25 -8.38
N VAL A 298 -0.04 1.53 -7.31
CA VAL A 298 0.21 0.10 -7.17
C VAL A 298 -1.12 -0.61 -7.42
N SER A 299 -1.19 -1.39 -8.51
CA SER A 299 -2.44 -2.01 -8.98
C SER A 299 -3.07 -3.02 -8.03
N THR A 300 -2.31 -3.59 -7.09
CA THR A 300 -2.79 -4.52 -6.05
C THR A 300 -2.82 -3.90 -4.65
N LEU A 301 -2.88 -2.57 -4.54
CA LEU A 301 -2.88 -1.86 -3.26
C LEU A 301 -4.24 -1.94 -2.55
N HIS A 302 -4.18 -2.42 -1.31
CA HIS A 302 -5.28 -2.45 -0.36
C HIS A 302 -4.98 -1.53 0.81
N GLU A 303 -5.47 -0.29 0.72
CA GLU A 303 -5.35 0.67 1.82
C GLU A 303 -6.31 0.31 2.95
N ILE A 304 -5.76 -0.02 4.11
CA ILE A 304 -6.48 -0.29 5.35
C ILE A 304 -6.29 0.90 6.28
N LEU A 305 -7.40 1.58 6.58
CA LEU A 305 -7.40 2.75 7.45
C LEU A 305 -7.44 2.32 8.92
N LEU A 306 -6.42 2.72 9.67
CA LEU A 306 -6.27 2.44 11.09
C LEU A 306 -6.73 3.66 11.90
N PRO A 307 -7.91 3.60 12.53
CA PRO A 307 -8.42 4.72 13.32
C PRO A 307 -7.66 4.83 14.64
N VAL A 308 -6.97 5.97 14.84
CA VAL A 308 -6.16 6.21 16.04
C VAL A 308 -6.55 7.54 16.68
N LYS A 309 -6.69 7.53 18.01
CA LYS A 309 -6.95 8.74 18.82
C LYS A 309 -5.68 9.33 19.46
N LEU A 310 -4.58 8.58 19.47
CA LEU A 310 -3.27 9.06 19.91
C LEU A 310 -2.75 10.14 18.97
N LEU A 311 -2.07 11.14 19.52
CA LEU A 311 -1.32 12.11 18.74
C LEU A 311 0.06 11.55 18.41
N THR A 312 0.67 12.00 17.33
CA THR A 312 1.99 11.54 16.87
C THR A 312 3.08 11.64 17.95
N TYR A 313 2.93 12.60 18.87
CA TYR A 313 3.86 12.87 19.97
C TYR A 313 3.40 12.31 21.33
N ASP A 314 2.47 11.36 21.37
CA ASP A 314 2.11 10.71 22.64
C ASP A 314 3.03 9.51 22.95
N LEU A 315 4.36 9.69 22.85
CA LEU A 315 5.35 8.62 23.05
C LEU A 315 5.27 7.96 24.44
N LEU A 316 4.80 8.72 25.45
CA LEU A 316 4.56 8.24 26.81
C LEU A 316 3.08 7.97 27.11
N ALA A 317 2.28 7.62 26.08
CA ALA A 317 0.87 7.29 26.24
C ALA A 317 0.61 6.31 27.40
N ASP A 318 -0.56 6.46 28.02
CA ASP A 318 -1.05 5.52 29.02
C ASP A 318 -1.52 4.21 28.37
N LYS A 319 -1.62 3.16 29.19
CA LYS A 319 -1.98 1.82 28.72
C LYS A 319 -3.37 1.75 28.11
N GLU A 320 -4.33 2.54 28.60
CA GLU A 320 -5.70 2.55 28.10
C GLU A 320 -5.76 3.13 26.68
N SER A 321 -5.02 4.21 26.43
CA SER A 321 -4.90 4.82 25.10
C SER A 321 -4.20 3.89 24.10
N ILE A 322 -3.15 3.17 24.53
CA ILE A 322 -2.46 2.14 23.74
C ILE A 322 -3.42 1.01 23.38
N HIS A 323 -4.10 0.45 24.38
CA HIS A 323 -5.07 -0.63 24.20
C HIS A 323 -6.21 -0.22 23.25
N THR A 324 -6.74 0.99 23.42
CA THR A 324 -7.80 1.53 22.55
C THR A 324 -7.34 1.67 21.10
N ALA A 325 -6.09 2.12 20.87
CA ALA A 325 -5.54 2.25 19.53
C ALA A 325 -5.29 0.88 18.88
N TYR A 326 -4.79 -0.09 19.66
CA TYR A 326 -4.61 -1.47 19.22
C TYR A 326 -5.95 -2.10 18.81
N GLU A 327 -6.95 -2.08 19.68
CA GLU A 327 -8.28 -2.68 19.43
C GLU A 327 -8.96 -2.03 18.24
N ALA A 328 -8.96 -0.70 18.15
CA ALA A 328 -9.59 0.01 17.04
C ALA A 328 -8.95 -0.32 15.68
N ALA A 329 -7.63 -0.51 15.65
CA ALA A 329 -6.90 -0.90 14.44
C ALA A 329 -7.10 -2.37 14.09
N ARG A 330 -7.10 -3.26 15.08
CA ARG A 330 -7.43 -4.68 14.91
C ARG A 330 -8.83 -4.84 14.35
N ASP A 331 -9.83 -4.19 14.95
CA ASP A 331 -11.21 -4.24 14.50
C ASP A 331 -11.38 -3.67 13.09
N ALA A 332 -10.72 -2.55 12.77
CA ALA A 332 -10.78 -1.97 11.43
C ALA A 332 -10.20 -2.92 10.37
N THR A 333 -9.07 -3.55 10.70
CA THR A 333 -8.39 -4.51 9.81
C THR A 333 -9.20 -5.79 9.67
N ASN A 334 -9.69 -6.36 10.78
CA ASN A 334 -10.57 -7.53 10.76
C ASN A 334 -11.85 -7.26 9.97
N ASN A 335 -12.52 -6.12 10.20
CA ASN A 335 -13.66 -5.72 9.39
C ASN A 335 -13.30 -5.63 7.91
N TYR A 336 -12.13 -5.11 7.54
CA TYR A 336 -11.70 -5.05 6.16
C TYR A 336 -11.46 -6.43 5.55
N LEU A 337 -10.74 -7.30 6.26
CA LEU A 337 -10.35 -8.64 5.80
C LEU A 337 -11.49 -9.67 5.86
N SER A 338 -12.49 -9.43 6.72
CA SER A 338 -13.70 -10.26 6.87
C SER A 338 -14.85 -9.83 5.97
N ARG A 339 -15.05 -8.53 5.72
CA ARG A 339 -16.16 -8.04 4.88
C ARG A 339 -15.97 -8.28 3.39
N ARG A 340 -14.74 -8.51 2.98
CA ARG A 340 -14.43 -8.79 1.60
C ARG A 340 -14.14 -10.29 1.50
N ASP A 341 -14.95 -11.02 0.74
CA ASP A 341 -14.60 -12.33 0.18
C ASP A 341 -13.60 -12.14 -0.96
N THR A 342 -12.57 -11.36 -0.66
CA THR A 342 -11.65 -10.68 -1.55
C THR A 342 -11.19 -11.52 -2.72
N ILE A 343 -11.17 -10.90 -3.91
CA ILE A 343 -10.75 -11.42 -5.22
C ILE A 343 -9.48 -12.30 -5.20
N TRP A 344 -8.61 -12.14 -4.20
CA TRP A 344 -7.36 -12.90 -4.02
C TRP A 344 -7.48 -14.16 -3.11
N LYS A 345 -8.64 -14.45 -2.52
CA LYS A 345 -8.92 -15.68 -1.75
C LYS A 345 -9.40 -16.86 -2.62
N GLN A 346 -9.75 -16.64 -3.88
CA GLN A 346 -10.18 -17.74 -4.76
C GLN A 346 -9.01 -18.28 -5.58
N GLU A 347 -8.88 -19.60 -5.60
CA GLU A 347 -7.94 -20.26 -6.50
C GLU A 347 -8.27 -19.91 -7.96
N PRO A 348 -7.30 -19.45 -8.77
CA PRO A 348 -7.46 -19.15 -10.20
C PRO A 348 -8.05 -20.30 -11.05
N SER A 349 -8.08 -21.52 -10.53
CA SER A 349 -8.50 -22.75 -11.21
C SER A 349 -9.97 -22.76 -11.64
N TYR A 350 -10.89 -22.19 -10.83
CA TYR A 350 -12.32 -22.26 -11.13
C TYR A 350 -12.74 -21.27 -12.24
N ILE A 351 -12.25 -20.03 -12.18
CA ILE A 351 -12.48 -19.04 -13.25
C ILE A 351 -11.80 -19.49 -14.54
N SER A 352 -10.57 -20.03 -14.47
CA SER A 352 -9.89 -20.59 -15.64
C SER A 352 -10.68 -21.74 -16.30
N SER A 353 -11.31 -22.61 -15.50
CA SER A 353 -12.17 -23.69 -16.00
C SER A 353 -13.41 -23.16 -16.74
N ILE A 354 -14.01 -22.08 -16.23
CA ILE A 354 -15.15 -21.42 -16.89
C ILE A 354 -14.73 -20.77 -18.20
N LEU A 355 -13.60 -20.04 -18.21
CA LEU A 355 -13.08 -19.45 -19.45
C LEU A 355 -12.77 -20.52 -20.50
N THR A 356 -12.24 -21.66 -20.06
CA THR A 356 -12.00 -22.83 -20.93
C THR A 356 -13.30 -23.37 -21.52
N LEU A 357 -14.35 -23.51 -20.71
CA LEU A 357 -15.66 -23.97 -21.17
C LEU A 357 -16.27 -23.00 -22.18
N ILE A 358 -16.18 -21.69 -21.92
CA ILE A 358 -16.67 -20.64 -22.82
C ILE A 358 -15.91 -20.69 -24.16
N ALA A 359 -14.58 -20.81 -24.14
CA ALA A 359 -13.77 -20.93 -25.34
C ALA A 359 -14.12 -22.17 -26.17
N ASN A 360 -14.29 -23.32 -25.52
CA ASN A 360 -14.63 -24.57 -26.19
C ASN A 360 -16.04 -24.53 -26.79
N ASN A 361 -17.01 -23.94 -26.08
CA ASN A 361 -18.37 -23.77 -26.61
C ASN A 361 -18.37 -22.87 -27.85
N PHE A 362 -17.65 -21.74 -27.81
CA PHE A 362 -17.52 -20.86 -28.98
C PHE A 362 -16.91 -21.59 -30.18
N ARG A 363 -15.80 -22.31 -29.95
CA ARG A 363 -15.12 -23.09 -31.01
C ARG A 363 -16.03 -24.14 -31.62
N ASN A 364 -16.77 -24.89 -30.80
CA ASN A 364 -17.66 -25.95 -31.26
C ASN A 364 -18.85 -25.40 -32.05
N THR A 365 -19.48 -24.32 -31.57
CA THR A 365 -20.65 -23.71 -32.23
C THR A 365 -20.30 -23.17 -33.61
N TYR A 366 -19.14 -22.53 -33.75
CA TYR A 366 -18.73 -21.88 -35.00
C TYR A 366 -17.74 -22.70 -35.85
N ALA A 367 -17.45 -23.94 -35.45
CA ALA A 367 -16.39 -24.76 -36.03
C ALA A 367 -15.07 -23.97 -36.20
N PHE A 368 -14.76 -23.11 -35.22
CA PHE A 368 -13.62 -22.20 -35.28
C PHE A 368 -12.34 -22.92 -34.84
N SER A 369 -11.35 -22.98 -35.73
CA SER A 369 -10.07 -23.66 -35.49
C SER A 369 -8.89 -22.72 -35.24
N GLY A 370 -9.10 -21.41 -35.35
CA GLY A 370 -8.08 -20.39 -35.11
C GLY A 370 -7.76 -20.17 -33.63
N HIS A 371 -6.78 -19.31 -33.38
CA HIS A 371 -6.38 -18.97 -32.03
C HIS A 371 -7.40 -18.00 -31.41
N LEU A 372 -8.06 -18.43 -30.34
CA LEU A 372 -9.04 -17.65 -29.58
C LEU A 372 -8.49 -17.47 -28.18
N ARG A 373 -8.24 -16.22 -27.78
CA ARG A 373 -7.83 -15.86 -26.43
C ARG A 373 -9.03 -15.27 -25.71
N ILE A 374 -9.16 -15.57 -24.43
CA ILE A 374 -10.22 -15.00 -23.59
C ILE A 374 -9.56 -14.40 -22.36
N ASN A 375 -9.96 -13.18 -22.01
CA ASN A 375 -9.52 -12.57 -20.76
C ASN A 375 -10.66 -11.83 -20.06
N ILE A 376 -10.55 -11.70 -18.74
CA ILE A 376 -11.44 -10.86 -17.94
C ILE A 376 -10.64 -9.67 -17.45
N MET A 377 -11.11 -8.47 -17.78
CA MET A 377 -10.62 -7.24 -17.21
C MET A 377 -11.50 -6.82 -16.04
N LEU A 378 -10.91 -6.56 -14.88
CA LEU A 378 -11.61 -6.02 -13.71
C LEU A 378 -11.12 -4.60 -13.40
N PRO A 379 -11.96 -3.75 -12.79
CA PRO A 379 -11.51 -2.45 -12.30
C PRO A 379 -10.53 -2.63 -11.14
N ILE A 380 -9.31 -2.11 -11.31
CA ILE A 380 -8.30 -2.05 -10.24
C ILE A 380 -8.42 -0.74 -9.43
N THR A 381 -8.89 0.33 -10.06
CA THR A 381 -9.19 1.63 -9.47
C THR A 381 -10.59 2.07 -9.88
N HIS A 382 -11.02 3.26 -9.44
CA HIS A 382 -12.30 3.85 -9.86
C HIS A 382 -12.40 4.12 -11.38
N ASP A 383 -11.27 4.19 -12.08
CA ASP A 383 -11.16 4.70 -13.45
C ASP A 383 -10.32 3.82 -14.37
N THR A 384 -9.82 2.64 -13.94
CA THR A 384 -8.89 1.82 -14.73
C THR A 384 -9.24 0.33 -14.66
N LEU A 385 -9.19 -0.33 -15.82
CA LEU A 385 -9.36 -1.76 -16.03
C LEU A 385 -8.00 -2.43 -16.25
N LYS A 386 -7.84 -3.64 -15.71
CA LYS A 386 -6.66 -4.49 -15.94
C LYS A 386 -7.08 -5.92 -16.21
N VAL A 387 -6.33 -6.63 -17.05
CA VAL A 387 -6.50 -8.07 -17.28
C VAL A 387 -6.16 -8.83 -15.99
N ILE A 388 -7.11 -9.62 -15.49
CA ILE A 388 -6.97 -10.38 -14.24
C ILE A 388 -6.99 -11.89 -14.48
N TYR A 389 -7.89 -12.35 -15.36
CA TYR A 389 -8.01 -13.77 -15.70
C TYR A 389 -7.78 -13.94 -17.19
N THR A 390 -7.08 -15.00 -17.58
CA THR A 390 -6.74 -15.28 -18.98
C THR A 390 -6.98 -16.75 -19.29
N HIS A 391 -7.22 -17.04 -20.56
CA HIS A 391 -7.31 -18.38 -21.11
C HIS A 391 -6.73 -18.38 -22.52
N ASN A 392 -5.92 -19.40 -22.79
CA ASN A 392 -5.22 -19.59 -24.07
C ASN A 392 -4.31 -18.39 -24.43
N MET A 393 -3.71 -17.77 -23.40
CA MET A 393 -2.66 -16.75 -23.53
C MET A 393 -1.33 -17.37 -23.10
N SER A 394 -0.24 -17.02 -23.78
CA SER A 394 1.11 -17.50 -23.53
C SER A 394 1.91 -16.55 -22.65
N ASP A 395 3.01 -17.02 -22.06
CA ASP A 395 3.90 -16.18 -21.23
C ASP A 395 4.58 -15.04 -22.02
N GLU A 396 4.53 -15.06 -23.36
CA GLU A 396 5.03 -14.00 -24.23
C GLU A 396 4.00 -12.88 -24.47
N ASP A 397 2.73 -13.09 -24.09
CA ASP A 397 1.66 -12.09 -24.24
C ASP A 397 1.79 -11.02 -23.14
N CYS A 398 2.14 -9.79 -23.50
CA CYS A 398 2.29 -8.66 -22.55
C CYS A 398 0.95 -8.00 -22.13
N ASP A 399 -0.18 -8.61 -22.47
CA ASP A 399 -1.52 -8.07 -22.26
C ASP A 399 -1.93 -8.02 -20.76
N ASP A 400 -1.30 -8.80 -19.89
CA ASP A 400 -1.48 -8.77 -18.43
C ASP A 400 -0.96 -7.47 -17.78
N MET A 401 0.01 -6.83 -18.42
CA MET A 401 0.55 -5.52 -18.07
C MET A 401 -0.29 -4.36 -18.64
N LEU A 402 -1.32 -4.65 -19.44
CA LEU A 402 -2.16 -3.64 -20.08
C LEU A 402 -3.18 -3.07 -19.09
N GLU A 403 -2.94 -1.83 -18.66
CA GLU A 403 -3.88 -1.02 -17.89
C GLU A 403 -4.62 -0.05 -18.81
N LEU A 404 -5.95 -0.17 -18.87
CA LEU A 404 -6.82 0.63 -19.72
C LEU A 404 -7.71 1.55 -18.87
N PRO A 405 -7.54 2.88 -18.96
CA PRO A 405 -8.50 3.80 -18.37
C PRO A 405 -9.90 3.56 -18.92
N ILE A 406 -10.91 3.77 -18.09
CA ILE A 406 -12.31 3.69 -18.46
C ILE A 406 -12.57 4.74 -19.55
N GLY A 407 -13.16 4.31 -20.67
CA GLY A 407 -13.31 5.10 -21.88
C GLY A 407 -12.13 5.03 -22.88
N CYS A 408 -11.12 4.20 -22.62
CA CYS A 408 -10.02 3.91 -23.56
C CYS A 408 -10.07 2.45 -24.05
N GLY A 409 -9.80 2.23 -25.34
CA GLY A 409 -9.84 0.90 -25.95
C GLY A 409 -11.22 0.25 -25.96
N ALA A 410 -11.36 -0.92 -26.61
CA ALA A 410 -12.67 -1.58 -26.72
C ALA A 410 -13.24 -1.98 -25.36
N ALA A 411 -12.39 -2.46 -24.45
CA ALA A 411 -12.81 -2.84 -23.10
C ALA A 411 -13.27 -1.61 -22.28
N GLY A 412 -12.54 -0.50 -22.33
CA GLY A 412 -12.94 0.72 -21.63
C GLY A 412 -14.24 1.33 -22.18
N HIS A 413 -14.44 1.29 -23.50
CA HIS A 413 -15.72 1.70 -24.09
C HIS A 413 -16.87 0.74 -23.76
N CYS A 414 -16.62 -0.56 -23.73
CA CYS A 414 -17.58 -1.58 -23.31
C CYS A 414 -18.04 -1.33 -21.87
N TRP A 415 -17.09 -1.01 -20.98
CA TRP A 415 -17.38 -0.60 -19.61
C TRP A 415 -18.19 0.71 -19.54
N SER A 416 -17.81 1.75 -20.27
CA SER A 416 -18.52 3.04 -20.20
C SER A 416 -19.93 2.98 -20.78
N SER A 417 -20.11 2.23 -21.87
CA SER A 417 -21.37 2.14 -22.61
C SER A 417 -22.31 1.06 -22.09
N LEU A 418 -21.80 0.12 -21.28
CA LEU A 418 -22.51 -1.06 -20.81
C LEU A 418 -23.08 -1.92 -21.95
N ARG A 419 -22.44 -1.87 -23.11
CA ARG A 419 -22.82 -2.61 -24.30
C ARG A 419 -21.65 -3.42 -24.83
N PRO A 420 -21.90 -4.59 -25.43
CA PRO A 420 -20.86 -5.32 -26.13
C PRO A 420 -20.23 -4.46 -27.23
N VAL A 421 -18.91 -4.52 -27.36
CA VAL A 421 -18.15 -3.80 -28.38
C VAL A 421 -17.40 -4.81 -29.22
N VAL A 422 -17.73 -4.89 -30.50
CA VAL A 422 -16.93 -5.62 -31.49
C VAL A 422 -16.00 -4.64 -32.18
N CYS A 423 -14.72 -4.98 -32.24
CA CYS A 423 -13.66 -4.15 -32.76
C CYS A 423 -12.84 -4.91 -33.81
N ASP A 424 -12.75 -4.34 -35.00
CA ASP A 424 -11.76 -4.71 -36.01
C ASP A 424 -10.43 -4.06 -35.62
N LEU A 425 -9.50 -4.87 -35.12
CA LEU A 425 -8.21 -4.39 -34.65
C LEU A 425 -7.27 -3.98 -35.80
N LEU A 426 -7.45 -4.49 -37.02
CA LEU A 426 -6.67 -4.04 -38.17
C LEU A 426 -6.91 -2.56 -38.46
N HIS A 427 -8.17 -2.14 -38.39
CA HIS A 427 -8.53 -0.74 -38.55
C HIS A 427 -8.28 0.07 -37.26
N ALA A 428 -8.61 -0.48 -36.09
CA ALA A 428 -8.46 0.23 -34.81
C ALA A 428 -7.01 0.61 -34.51
N LYS A 429 -6.04 -0.24 -34.86
CA LYS A 429 -4.60 0.02 -34.68
C LYS A 429 -4.12 1.30 -35.36
N GLN A 430 -4.78 1.71 -36.45
CA GLN A 430 -4.45 2.94 -37.18
C GLN A 430 -4.95 4.21 -36.49
N VAL A 431 -5.95 4.09 -35.61
CA VAL A 431 -6.66 5.20 -34.97
C VAL A 431 -6.68 5.08 -33.44
N PHE A 432 -5.71 4.36 -32.86
CA PHE A 432 -5.67 4.11 -31.42
C PHE A 432 -5.57 5.39 -30.59
N SER A 433 -4.77 6.36 -31.04
CA SER A 433 -4.60 7.64 -30.33
C SER A 433 -5.86 8.51 -30.39
N ASP A 434 -6.51 8.57 -31.56
CA ASP A 434 -7.57 9.55 -31.82
C ASP A 434 -8.95 9.02 -31.39
N LYS A 435 -9.26 7.78 -31.76
CA LYS A 435 -10.58 7.17 -31.53
C LYS A 435 -10.64 6.39 -30.23
N TRP A 436 -9.59 5.63 -29.92
CA TRP A 436 -9.54 4.72 -28.77
C TRP A 436 -8.79 5.29 -27.57
N LYS A 437 -8.22 6.51 -27.70
CA LYS A 437 -7.52 7.27 -26.66
C LYS A 437 -6.40 6.50 -25.95
N MET A 438 -5.78 5.53 -26.62
CA MET A 438 -4.70 4.74 -26.04
C MET A 438 -3.37 5.48 -26.18
N SER A 439 -2.58 5.53 -25.11
CA SER A 439 -1.20 6.04 -25.12
C SER A 439 -0.27 5.14 -25.95
N LYS A 440 0.86 5.69 -26.43
CA LYS A 440 1.87 4.91 -27.18
C LYS A 440 2.41 3.70 -26.40
N TYR A 441 2.45 3.79 -25.07
CA TYR A 441 2.85 2.68 -24.21
C TYR A 441 1.81 1.55 -24.25
N GLN A 442 0.54 1.87 -24.02
CA GLN A 442 -0.56 0.90 -24.09
C GLN A 442 -0.68 0.27 -25.47
N GLN A 443 -0.49 1.06 -26.53
CA GLN A 443 -0.51 0.54 -27.92
C GLN A 443 0.56 -0.53 -28.17
N ARG A 444 1.73 -0.44 -27.51
CA ARG A 444 2.81 -1.43 -27.63
C ARG A 444 2.55 -2.72 -26.87
N LEU A 445 1.76 -2.65 -25.81
CA LEU A 445 1.37 -3.83 -25.02
C LEU A 445 0.27 -4.65 -25.70
N VAL A 446 -0.51 -4.05 -26.60
CA VAL A 446 -1.48 -4.79 -27.43
C VAL A 446 -0.73 -5.63 -28.47
N ARG A 447 -0.99 -6.93 -28.50
CA ARG A 447 -0.32 -7.86 -29.42
C ARG A 447 -0.56 -7.48 -30.89
N HIS A 448 0.51 -7.51 -31.67
CA HIS A 448 0.58 -6.88 -33.00
C HIS A 448 -0.19 -7.65 -34.09
N ASP A 449 -0.35 -8.95 -33.94
CA ASP A 449 -1.01 -9.88 -34.87
C ASP A 449 -2.53 -9.98 -34.68
N LEU A 450 -3.08 -9.48 -33.55
CA LEU A 450 -4.53 -9.49 -33.30
C LEU A 450 -5.30 -8.74 -34.38
N LYS A 451 -6.38 -9.35 -34.86
CA LYS A 451 -7.23 -8.81 -35.93
C LYS A 451 -8.65 -8.53 -35.45
N SER A 452 -9.15 -9.28 -34.48
CA SER A 452 -10.52 -9.11 -33.98
C SER A 452 -10.57 -9.12 -32.46
N LEU A 453 -11.43 -8.28 -31.90
CA LEU A 453 -11.70 -8.20 -30.46
C LEU A 453 -13.20 -8.04 -30.23
N LEU A 454 -13.74 -8.79 -29.29
CA LEU A 454 -15.09 -8.67 -28.76
C LEU A 454 -14.99 -8.44 -27.25
N SER A 455 -15.52 -7.31 -26.78
CA SER A 455 -15.65 -6.99 -25.36
C SER A 455 -17.11 -7.12 -24.95
N VAL A 456 -17.39 -7.87 -23.88
CA VAL A 456 -18.73 -8.10 -23.32
C VAL A 456 -18.73 -7.64 -21.87
N PRO A 457 -19.70 -6.83 -21.43
CA PRO A 457 -19.66 -6.28 -20.10
C PRO A 457 -20.24 -7.30 -19.08
N LEU A 458 -19.60 -7.42 -17.91
CA LEU A 458 -19.99 -8.35 -16.86
C LEU A 458 -20.92 -7.67 -15.84
N SER A 459 -22.22 -8.01 -15.88
CA SER A 459 -23.28 -7.36 -15.08
C SER A 459 -24.12 -8.33 -14.24
N THR A 460 -24.63 -7.84 -13.10
CA THR A 460 -25.74 -8.49 -12.37
C THR A 460 -27.11 -8.20 -12.97
N LEU A 461 -27.25 -7.16 -13.80
CA LEU A 461 -28.53 -6.67 -14.32
C LEU A 461 -28.91 -7.36 -15.64
N THR A 462 -30.21 -7.51 -15.89
CA THR A 462 -30.71 -7.97 -17.20
C THR A 462 -30.77 -6.81 -18.19
N ASN A 463 -30.67 -7.11 -19.49
CA ASN A 463 -30.78 -6.12 -20.56
C ASN A 463 -32.06 -5.27 -20.47
N THR A 464 -33.19 -5.87 -20.05
CA THR A 464 -34.46 -5.16 -19.82
C THR A 464 -34.37 -4.15 -18.67
N GLN A 465 -33.58 -4.43 -17.63
CA GLN A 465 -33.34 -3.49 -16.52
C GLN A 465 -32.37 -2.37 -16.92
N LEU A 466 -31.44 -2.63 -17.84
CA LEU A 466 -30.49 -1.63 -18.34
C LEU A 466 -31.15 -0.61 -19.27
N ASP A 467 -32.16 -1.02 -20.05
CA ASP A 467 -32.88 -0.14 -20.97
C ASP A 467 -33.89 0.78 -20.25
N ASP A 468 -34.38 0.40 -19.06
CA ASP A 468 -35.37 1.16 -18.28
C ASP A 468 -34.76 2.12 -17.22
N MET A 469 -33.45 2.02 -16.94
CA MET A 469 -32.81 2.80 -15.88
C MET A 469 -32.09 4.05 -16.43
N ASN A 470 -32.39 5.21 -15.85
CA ASN A 470 -31.55 6.40 -16.01
C ASN A 470 -30.36 6.27 -15.03
N ILE A 471 -29.31 5.57 -15.45
CA ILE A 471 -28.26 5.08 -14.54
C ILE A 471 -27.27 6.21 -14.18
N ASP A 472 -27.26 6.63 -12.92
CA ASP A 472 -26.16 7.44 -12.36
C ASP A 472 -24.87 6.60 -12.24
N ASP A 473 -23.71 7.24 -12.21
CA ASP A 473 -22.44 6.52 -12.19
C ASP A 473 -22.26 5.66 -10.92
N HIS A 474 -22.85 6.05 -9.79
CA HIS A 474 -22.80 5.27 -8.56
C HIS A 474 -23.53 3.92 -8.66
N THR A 475 -24.63 3.87 -9.39
CA THR A 475 -25.42 2.66 -9.62
C THR A 475 -24.75 1.74 -10.65
N LYS A 476 -24.07 2.31 -11.67
CA LYS A 476 -23.24 1.54 -12.62
C LYS A 476 -22.13 0.76 -11.91
N HIS A 477 -21.40 1.41 -11.00
CA HIS A 477 -20.32 0.77 -10.24
C HIS A 477 -20.81 -0.36 -9.32
N ARG A 478 -22.08 -0.33 -8.86
CA ARG A 478 -22.63 -1.37 -8.00
C ARG A 478 -23.14 -2.60 -8.74
N ALA A 479 -23.53 -2.47 -10.01
CA ALA A 479 -24.08 -3.57 -10.81
C ALA A 479 -23.06 -4.25 -11.74
N PHE A 480 -22.04 -3.53 -12.19
CA PHE A 480 -21.01 -4.08 -13.08
C PHE A 480 -19.74 -4.49 -12.33
N ARG A 481 -19.12 -5.57 -12.79
CA ARG A 481 -17.94 -6.15 -12.13
C ARG A 481 -16.72 -6.28 -13.03
N GLY A 482 -16.87 -6.26 -14.36
CA GLY A 482 -15.73 -6.37 -15.28
C GLY A 482 -16.12 -6.31 -16.75
N VAL A 483 -15.17 -6.66 -17.60
CA VAL A 483 -15.34 -6.88 -19.05
C VAL A 483 -14.72 -8.22 -19.40
N LEU A 484 -15.48 -9.08 -20.08
CA LEU A 484 -15.01 -10.32 -20.69
C LEU A 484 -14.61 -10.03 -22.14
N ASN A 485 -13.36 -10.27 -22.49
CA ASN A 485 -12.84 -10.07 -23.83
C ASN A 485 -12.57 -11.40 -24.52
N PHE A 486 -12.88 -11.44 -25.81
CA PHE A 486 -12.51 -12.50 -26.75
C PHE A 486 -11.68 -11.84 -27.84
N ASP A 487 -10.50 -12.35 -28.10
CA ASP A 487 -9.65 -11.82 -29.16
C ASP A 487 -9.00 -12.93 -29.99
N SER A 488 -8.69 -12.60 -31.23
CA SER A 488 -8.17 -13.54 -32.21
C SER A 488 -7.23 -12.86 -33.19
N ASP A 489 -6.25 -13.63 -33.65
CA ASP A 489 -5.35 -13.33 -34.76
C ASP A 489 -6.04 -13.49 -36.13
N GLU A 490 -7.29 -13.92 -36.17
CA GLU A 490 -8.11 -14.01 -37.38
C GLU A 490 -9.14 -12.87 -37.49
N ALA A 491 -9.51 -12.51 -38.73
CA ALA A 491 -10.47 -11.45 -39.04
C ALA A 491 -11.92 -11.98 -38.95
N ILE A 492 -12.34 -12.35 -37.74
CA ILE A 492 -13.62 -13.01 -37.42
C ILE A 492 -14.69 -12.07 -36.85
N VAL A 493 -14.60 -10.76 -37.11
CA VAL A 493 -15.60 -9.76 -36.70
C VAL A 493 -17.05 -10.19 -37.05
N PRO A 494 -17.37 -10.75 -38.24
CA PRO A 494 -18.72 -11.22 -38.54
C PRO A 494 -19.18 -12.36 -37.62
N ILE A 495 -18.27 -13.26 -37.22
CA ILE A 495 -18.56 -14.36 -36.30
C ILE A 495 -18.88 -13.82 -34.90
N PHE A 496 -18.12 -12.83 -34.42
CA PHE A 496 -18.42 -12.16 -33.15
C PHE A 496 -19.76 -11.42 -33.17
N GLN A 497 -20.11 -10.79 -34.29
CA GLN A 497 -21.42 -10.15 -34.45
C GLN A 497 -22.55 -11.18 -34.43
N ASP A 498 -22.39 -12.30 -35.13
CA ASP A 498 -23.35 -13.40 -35.12
C ASP A 498 -23.52 -14.01 -33.71
N PHE A 499 -22.40 -14.22 -33.01
CA PHE A 499 -22.40 -14.71 -31.63
C PHE A 499 -23.19 -13.81 -30.69
N LEU A 500 -23.01 -12.50 -30.78
CA LEU A 500 -23.79 -11.55 -29.98
C LEU A 500 -25.28 -11.55 -30.33
N LEU A 501 -25.64 -11.78 -31.60
CA LEU A 501 -27.03 -11.78 -32.05
C LEU A 501 -27.77 -13.05 -31.64
N ASN A 502 -27.14 -14.21 -31.84
CA ASN A 502 -27.80 -15.52 -31.69
C ASN A 502 -27.67 -16.10 -30.27
N HIS A 503 -26.62 -15.74 -29.52
CA HIS A 503 -26.34 -16.30 -28.19
C HIS A 503 -26.48 -15.30 -27.06
N ARG A 504 -27.20 -14.19 -27.28
CA ARG A 504 -27.36 -13.11 -26.31
C ARG A 504 -27.79 -13.59 -24.92
N THR A 505 -28.75 -14.51 -24.84
CA THR A 505 -29.26 -15.04 -23.57
C THR A 505 -28.22 -15.89 -22.84
N GLU A 506 -27.41 -16.65 -23.56
CA GLU A 506 -26.34 -17.49 -23.00
C GLU A 506 -25.17 -16.64 -22.51
N ILE A 507 -24.84 -15.57 -23.25
CA ILE A 507 -23.84 -14.58 -22.87
C ILE A 507 -24.27 -13.85 -21.60
N ASP A 508 -25.53 -13.41 -21.51
CA ASP A 508 -26.07 -12.78 -20.31
C ASP A 508 -26.08 -13.76 -19.11
N ALA A 509 -26.41 -15.04 -19.33
CA ALA A 509 -26.39 -16.06 -18.28
C ALA A 509 -24.96 -16.34 -17.78
N SER A 510 -24.01 -16.47 -18.70
CA SER A 510 -22.58 -16.65 -18.39
C SER A 510 -22.01 -15.42 -17.68
N SER A 511 -22.38 -14.22 -18.14
CA SER A 511 -22.05 -12.95 -17.50
C SER A 511 -22.55 -12.92 -16.06
N ARG A 512 -23.82 -13.26 -15.81
CA ARG A 512 -24.36 -13.34 -14.44
C ARG A 512 -23.72 -14.44 -13.60
N MET A 513 -23.37 -15.59 -14.18
CA MET A 513 -22.67 -16.66 -13.46
C MET A 513 -21.27 -16.22 -13.05
N ILE A 514 -20.49 -15.64 -13.98
CA ILE A 514 -19.19 -15.06 -13.71
C ILE A 514 -19.32 -13.97 -12.65
N VAL A 515 -20.29 -13.08 -12.79
CA VAL A 515 -20.54 -12.00 -11.83
C VAL A 515 -20.99 -12.53 -10.47
N SER A 516 -21.82 -13.57 -10.40
CA SER A 516 -22.23 -14.21 -9.16
C SER A 516 -21.06 -14.89 -8.48
N LEU A 517 -20.14 -15.48 -9.25
CA LEU A 517 -18.89 -16.00 -8.70
C LEU A 517 -18.05 -14.84 -8.19
N LEU A 518 -17.86 -13.78 -8.99
CA LEU A 518 -17.22 -12.51 -8.60
C LEU A 518 -17.94 -11.73 -7.49
N SER A 519 -19.18 -12.05 -7.13
CA SER A 519 -19.99 -11.36 -6.11
C SER A 519 -20.23 -12.21 -4.86
N ASN A 520 -20.18 -13.55 -4.96
CA ASN A 520 -19.86 -14.41 -3.81
C ASN A 520 -18.36 -14.28 -3.41
N ILE A 521 -17.66 -13.37 -4.09
CA ILE A 521 -16.31 -12.84 -3.87
C ILE A 521 -16.37 -11.34 -3.41
N SER A 522 -17.56 -10.71 -3.32
CA SER A 522 -17.68 -9.26 -3.04
C SER A 522 -18.15 -8.93 -1.63
#